data_AF-A0A2M7SSW5-F1
#
_entry.id   AF-A0A2M7SSW5-F1
#
_cell.length_a   1.000
_cell.length_b   1.000
_cell.length_c   1.000
_cell.angle_alpha   90.00
_cell.angle_beta   90.00
_cell.angle_gamma   90.00
#
_symmetry.space_group_name_H-M   'P 1'
#
loop_
_entity.id
_entity.type
_entity.pdbx_description
1 polymer ?
#
loop_
_entity_poly.entity_id
_entity_poly.type
_entity_poly.pdbx_seq_one_letter_code
_entity_poly.pdbx_strand_id
1 'polypeptide(L)'
;MMGKGEKARTVPLNNTARSVLGEWLNLRPESRQSEAFVVQVFVGKKGEPITPSGVHRRLSELGRRAGVDLSAHILRHTFAKNLVDAGVTLEKAAALLGHSSLDTTRVYTTPGKSDLEKAVRALED
;
A
#
# COMPACT_ATOMS: atom_id res chain seq x y z
N MET A 1 -0.36 1.56 12.14
CA MET A 1 -0.47 0.08 12.06
C MET A 1 0.59 -0.54 12.96
N MET A 2 0.27 -1.61 13.68
CA MET A 2 1.29 -2.45 14.32
C MET A 2 1.91 -3.34 13.24
N GLY A 3 3.21 -3.16 12.96
CA GLY A 3 3.96 -4.06 12.09
C GLY A 3 4.44 -5.30 12.84
N LYS A 4 4.92 -6.32 12.11
CA LYS A 4 5.60 -7.49 12.68
C LYS A 4 6.75 -7.02 13.59
N GLY A 5 6.68 -7.35 14.89
CA GLY A 5 7.65 -6.93 15.92
C GLY A 5 7.22 -5.76 16.82
N GLU A 6 5.92 -5.50 16.98
CA GLU A 6 5.33 -4.52 17.94
C GLU A 6 5.74 -3.05 17.74
N LYS A 7 6.52 -2.72 16.70
CA LYS A 7 6.88 -1.33 16.40
C LYS A 7 5.73 -0.63 15.68
N ALA A 8 5.14 0.37 16.34
CA ALA A 8 4.24 1.32 15.70
C ALA A 8 4.98 2.06 14.58
N ARG A 9 4.32 2.23 13.43
CA ARG A 9 4.86 2.99 12.30
C ARG A 9 3.84 3.97 11.77
N THR A 10 4.34 5.14 11.40
CA THR A 10 3.58 6.20 10.73
C THR A 10 3.93 6.16 9.24
N VAL A 11 2.91 6.09 8.39
CA VAL A 11 3.07 6.14 6.93
C VAL A 11 2.25 7.33 6.43
N PRO A 12 2.86 8.29 5.72
CA PRO A 12 2.12 9.41 5.16
C PRO A 12 1.17 8.94 4.06
N LEU A 13 -0.05 9.46 4.07
CA LEU A 13 -1.04 9.28 3.01
C LEU A 13 -1.02 10.50 2.08
N ASN A 14 -1.15 10.25 0.77
CA ASN A 14 -1.37 11.32 -0.21
C ASN A 14 -2.79 11.91 -0.08
N ASN A 15 -3.04 13.01 -0.78
CA ASN A 15 -4.32 13.73 -0.68
C ASN A 15 -5.51 12.87 -1.12
N THR A 16 -5.37 12.10 -2.19
CA THR A 16 -6.43 11.21 -2.69
C THR A 16 -6.82 10.17 -1.65
N ALA A 17 -5.85 9.47 -1.05
CA ALA A 17 -6.11 8.47 -0.02
C ALA A 17 -6.75 9.08 1.24
N ARG A 18 -6.34 10.29 1.63
CA ARG A 18 -6.96 11.02 2.75
C ARG A 18 -8.42 11.37 2.47
N SER A 19 -8.72 11.88 1.28
CA SER A 19 -10.09 12.25 0.88
C SER A 19 -11.02 11.04 0.91
N VAL A 20 -10.65 9.98 0.20
CA VAL A 20 -11.46 8.75 0.10
C VAL A 20 -11.61 8.08 1.47
N LEU A 21 -10.56 8.09 2.30
CA LEU A 21 -10.66 7.59 3.66
C LEU A 21 -11.66 8.42 4.47
N GLY A 22 -11.60 9.75 4.41
CA GLY A 22 -12.55 10.64 5.08
C GLY A 22 -14.01 10.37 4.67
N GLU A 23 -14.26 10.22 3.38
CA GLU A 23 -15.59 9.85 2.86
C GLU A 23 -16.05 8.49 3.41
N TRP A 24 -15.16 7.49 3.43
CA TRP A 24 -15.46 6.19 4.02
C TRP A 24 -15.78 6.27 5.52
N LEU A 25 -15.02 7.07 6.29
CA LEU A 25 -15.27 7.26 7.73
C LEU A 25 -16.68 7.82 8.00
N ASN A 26 -17.22 8.63 7.09
CA ASN A 26 -18.56 9.21 7.19
C ASN A 26 -19.68 8.24 6.76
N LEU A 27 -19.38 7.30 5.84
CA LEU A 27 -20.38 6.39 5.26
C LEU A 27 -20.44 5.02 5.95
N ARG A 28 -19.37 4.61 6.62
CA ARG A 28 -19.28 3.27 7.20
C ARG A 28 -20.29 3.06 8.35
N PRO A 29 -20.77 1.83 8.56
CA PRO A 29 -21.47 1.47 9.79
C PRO A 29 -20.58 1.65 11.03
N GLU A 30 -21.22 1.82 12.19
CA GLU A 30 -20.53 1.77 13.47
C GLU A 30 -19.88 0.40 13.71
N SER A 31 -18.73 0.38 14.40
CA SER A 31 -18.00 -0.85 14.67
C SER A 31 -18.66 -1.64 15.80
N ARG A 32 -19.03 -2.90 15.55
CA ARG A 32 -19.70 -3.78 16.54
C ARG A 32 -18.76 -4.47 17.53
N GLN A 33 -17.44 -4.33 17.36
CA GLN A 33 -16.43 -5.04 18.16
C GLN A 33 -15.25 -4.13 18.54
N SER A 34 -15.53 -2.92 19.02
CA SER A 34 -14.52 -2.26 19.83
C SER A 34 -14.62 -2.84 21.23
N GLU A 35 -13.65 -3.68 21.64
CA GLU A 35 -13.17 -3.54 23.03
C GLU A 35 -13.05 -2.05 23.30
N ALA A 36 -13.51 -1.57 24.45
CA ALA A 36 -14.03 -0.22 24.72
C ALA A 36 -13.16 1.01 24.28
N PHE A 37 -12.01 0.80 23.65
CA PHE A 37 -11.05 1.80 23.21
C PHE A 37 -10.49 1.62 21.78
N VAL A 38 -10.92 0.62 20.98
CA VAL A 38 -10.36 0.40 19.61
C VAL A 38 -11.43 0.50 18.51
N VAL A 39 -11.46 1.65 17.82
CA VAL A 39 -12.32 1.86 16.65
C VAL A 39 -11.70 1.24 15.41
N GLN A 40 -12.40 0.29 14.78
CA GLN A 40 -11.96 -0.32 13.53
C GLN A 40 -12.21 0.60 12.34
N VAL A 41 -11.16 0.86 11.54
CA VAL A 41 -11.26 1.76 10.39
C VAL A 41 -12.13 1.17 9.28
N PHE A 42 -11.91 -0.11 8.97
CA PHE A 42 -12.58 -0.84 7.90
C PHE A 42 -13.46 -1.94 8.47
N VAL A 43 -14.74 -1.88 8.13
CA VAL A 43 -15.78 -2.79 8.63
C VAL A 43 -16.63 -3.32 7.48
N GLY A 44 -17.25 -4.48 7.71
CA GLY A 44 -18.27 -5.05 6.85
C GLY A 44 -19.62 -4.36 7.00
N LYS A 45 -20.63 -4.86 6.27
CA LYS A 45 -21.97 -4.24 6.20
C LYS A 45 -22.67 -4.18 7.54
N LYS A 46 -22.35 -5.08 8.47
CA LYS A 46 -22.97 -5.14 9.79
C LYS A 46 -22.05 -4.53 10.85
N GLY A 47 -20.96 -3.84 10.51
CA GLY A 47 -20.04 -3.23 11.48
C GLY A 47 -18.97 -4.17 12.04
N GLU A 48 -18.89 -5.41 11.55
CA GLU A 48 -17.84 -6.37 11.89
C GLU A 48 -16.49 -5.97 11.29
N PRO A 49 -15.34 -6.24 11.94
CA PRO A 49 -14.03 -5.96 11.35
C PRO A 49 -13.85 -6.68 10.01
N ILE A 50 -13.24 -6.02 9.02
CA ILE A 50 -12.89 -6.69 7.77
C ILE A 50 -11.81 -7.75 7.99
N THR A 51 -11.97 -8.93 7.39
CA THR A 51 -10.99 -10.01 7.47
C THR A 51 -9.98 -9.92 6.32
N PRO A 52 -8.77 -10.51 6.46
CA PRO A 52 -7.80 -10.61 5.36
C PRO A 52 -8.39 -11.27 4.10
N SER A 53 -9.17 -12.35 4.28
CA SER A 53 -9.87 -13.01 3.17
C SER A 53 -10.94 -12.11 2.55
N GLY A 54 -11.58 -11.26 3.35
CA GLY A 54 -12.51 -10.23 2.88
C GLY A 54 -11.82 -9.19 1.99
N VAL A 55 -10.65 -8.68 2.41
CA VAL A 55 -9.84 -7.77 1.60
C VAL A 55 -9.41 -8.45 0.30
N HIS A 56 -8.89 -9.67 0.36
CA HIS A 56 -8.48 -10.43 -0.81
C HIS A 56 -9.63 -10.55 -1.82
N ARG A 57 -10.80 -11.01 -1.36
CA ARG A 57 -11.99 -11.16 -2.21
C ARG A 57 -12.39 -9.84 -2.89
N ARG A 58 -12.33 -8.72 -2.17
CA ARG A 58 -12.65 -7.39 -2.73
C ARG A 58 -11.64 -6.96 -3.79
N LEU A 59 -10.35 -7.18 -3.55
CA LEU A 59 -9.31 -6.87 -4.53
C LEU A 59 -9.45 -7.75 -5.78
N SER A 60 -9.71 -9.05 -5.63
CA SER A 60 -9.95 -9.94 -6.78
C SER A 60 -11.18 -9.52 -7.59
N GLU A 61 -12.26 -9.09 -6.92
CA GLU A 61 -13.46 -8.57 -7.59
C GLU A 61 -13.17 -7.31 -8.40
N LEU A 62 -12.42 -6.36 -7.83
CA LEU A 62 -11.97 -5.15 -8.51
C LEU A 62 -11.05 -5.47 -9.69
N GLY A 63 -10.13 -6.41 -9.52
CA GLY A 63 -9.20 -6.85 -10.56
C GLY A 63 -9.95 -7.43 -11.75
N ARG A 64 -10.89 -8.35 -11.51
CA ARG A 64 -11.76 -8.91 -12.55
C ARG A 64 -12.54 -7.84 -13.32
N ARG A 65 -13.03 -6.80 -12.62
CA ARG A 65 -13.75 -5.68 -13.26
C ARG A 65 -12.83 -4.79 -14.11
N ALA A 66 -11.57 -4.65 -13.69
CA ALA A 66 -10.57 -3.87 -14.40
C ALA A 66 -9.80 -4.67 -15.47
N GLY A 67 -10.02 -5.99 -15.56
CA GLY A 67 -9.30 -6.88 -16.49
C GLY A 67 -7.84 -7.14 -16.08
N VAL A 68 -7.50 -7.00 -14.80
CA VAL A 68 -6.14 -7.19 -14.28
C VAL A 68 -6.13 -8.01 -13.00
N ASP A 69 -5.04 -8.71 -12.71
CA ASP A 69 -4.88 -9.39 -11.42
C ASP A 69 -4.57 -8.38 -10.31
N LEU A 70 -5.35 -8.43 -9.23
CA LEU A 70 -5.15 -7.56 -8.06
C LEU A 70 -5.10 -8.37 -6.77
N SER A 71 -4.07 -8.07 -5.97
CA SER A 71 -3.94 -8.51 -4.59
C SER A 71 -3.24 -7.41 -3.77
N ALA A 72 -3.32 -7.49 -2.45
CA ALA A 72 -2.66 -6.51 -1.58
C ALA A 72 -1.13 -6.52 -1.78
N HIS A 73 -0.56 -7.69 -2.07
CA HIS A 73 0.85 -7.83 -2.38
C HIS A 73 1.18 -7.16 -3.72
N ILE A 74 0.41 -7.40 -4.78
CA ILE A 74 0.63 -6.75 -6.08
C ILE A 74 0.59 -5.23 -5.93
N LEU A 75 -0.42 -4.68 -5.25
CA LEU A 75 -0.51 -3.24 -5.01
C LEU A 75 0.70 -2.69 -4.23
N ARG A 76 1.20 -3.44 -3.25
CA ARG A 76 2.42 -3.08 -2.51
C ARG A 76 3.67 -3.11 -3.41
N HIS A 77 3.79 -4.12 -4.27
CA HIS A 77 4.89 -4.20 -5.24
C HIS A 77 4.84 -3.03 -6.22
N THR A 78 3.66 -2.70 -6.76
CA THR A 78 3.45 -1.55 -7.65
C THR A 78 3.81 -0.24 -6.95
N PHE A 79 3.40 -0.04 -5.69
CA PHE A 79 3.78 1.16 -4.93
C PHE A 79 5.30 1.27 -4.76
N ALA A 80 5.98 0.17 -4.42
CA ALA A 80 7.43 0.16 -4.27
C ALA A 80 8.16 0.48 -5.59
N LYS A 81 7.74 -0.15 -6.70
CA LYS A 81 8.31 0.11 -8.03
C LYS A 81 8.09 1.55 -8.46
N ASN A 82 6.88 2.09 -8.27
CA ASN A 82 6.57 3.49 -8.59
C ASN A 82 7.44 4.49 -7.80
N LEU A 83 7.77 4.20 -6.54
CA LEU A 83 8.67 5.04 -5.76
C LEU A 83 10.08 5.03 -6.37
N VAL A 84 10.62 3.84 -6.67
CA VAL A 84 11.95 3.69 -7.27
C VAL A 84 12.02 4.37 -8.64
N ASP A 85 11.01 4.16 -9.49
CA ASP A 85 10.94 4.74 -10.84
C ASP A 85 10.79 6.26 -10.80
N ALA A 86 10.21 6.81 -9.74
CA ALA A 86 10.14 8.25 -9.47
C ALA A 86 11.44 8.82 -8.86
N GLY A 87 12.51 8.02 -8.75
CA GLY A 87 13.80 8.43 -8.20
C GLY A 87 13.83 8.52 -6.68
N VAL A 88 12.86 7.95 -5.97
CA VAL A 88 12.89 7.91 -4.51
C VAL A 88 13.98 6.94 -4.06
N THR A 89 14.83 7.39 -3.13
CA THR A 89 15.93 6.55 -2.63
C THR A 89 15.41 5.28 -1.95
N LEU A 90 16.21 4.22 -2.00
CA LEU A 90 15.87 2.93 -1.41
C LEU A 90 15.51 3.02 0.07
N GLU A 91 16.19 3.89 0.82
CA GLU A 91 15.98 4.10 2.24
C GLU A 91 14.61 4.73 2.51
N LYS A 92 14.23 5.74 1.73
CA LYS A 92 12.90 6.38 1.82
C LYS A 92 11.80 5.41 1.43
N ALA A 93 12.01 4.63 0.36
CA ALA A 93 11.06 3.60 -0.06
C ALA A 93 10.89 2.50 1.01
N ALA A 94 12.00 2.02 1.58
CA ALA A 94 11.98 1.02 2.66
C ALA A 94 11.27 1.54 3.92
N ALA A 95 11.48 2.80 4.28
CA ALA A 95 10.79 3.43 5.40
C ALA A 95 9.27 3.51 5.18
N LEU A 96 8.83 3.91 3.98
CA LEU A 96 7.41 3.97 3.61
C LEU A 96 6.75 2.59 3.59
N LEU A 97 7.48 1.57 3.11
CA LEU A 97 7.01 0.18 3.10
C LEU A 97 7.07 -0.47 4.49
N GLY A 98 7.90 0.04 5.39
CA GLY A 98 8.19 -0.60 6.66
C GLY A 98 9.02 -1.87 6.51
N HIS A 99 10.00 -1.89 5.63
CA HIS A 99 10.97 -2.97 5.56
C HIS A 99 12.07 -2.75 6.61
N SER A 100 12.38 -3.79 7.39
CA SER A 100 13.50 -3.76 8.35
C SER A 100 14.85 -4.03 7.70
N SER A 101 14.85 -4.58 6.48
CA SER A 101 16.05 -4.81 5.67
C SER A 101 15.90 -4.12 4.31
N LEU A 102 16.97 -3.47 3.88
CA LEU A 102 17.07 -2.90 2.53
C LEU A 102 17.10 -4.00 1.46
N ASP A 103 17.56 -5.22 1.76
CA ASP A 103 17.55 -6.34 0.81
C ASP A 103 16.14 -6.68 0.34
N THR A 104 15.13 -6.57 1.22
CA THR A 104 13.72 -6.78 0.85
C THR A 104 13.21 -5.69 -0.11
N THR A 105 13.81 -4.50 -0.07
CA THR A 105 13.47 -3.38 -0.98
C THR A 105 14.30 -3.42 -2.26
N ARG A 106 15.50 -4.01 -2.23
CA ARG A 106 16.40 -4.16 -3.38
C ARG A 106 15.80 -4.99 -4.52
N VAL A 107 14.81 -5.86 -4.23
CA VAL A 107 14.05 -6.57 -5.27
C VAL A 107 13.33 -5.64 -6.25
N TYR A 108 13.10 -4.37 -5.88
CA TYR A 108 12.44 -3.36 -6.73
C TYR A 108 13.40 -2.49 -7.52
N THR A 109 14.70 -2.56 -7.26
CA THR A 109 15.72 -1.73 -7.94
C THR A 109 16.38 -2.40 -9.11
N THR A 110 15.96 -3.61 -9.50
CA THR A 110 16.44 -4.22 -10.73
C THR A 110 16.00 -3.33 -11.90
N PRO A 111 16.94 -2.63 -12.58
CA PRO A 111 16.58 -1.74 -13.66
C PRO A 111 16.11 -2.59 -14.85
N GLY A 112 14.99 -2.21 -15.45
CA GLY A 112 14.61 -2.75 -16.75
C GLY A 112 15.48 -2.15 -17.85
N LYS A 113 15.44 -2.74 -19.06
CA LYS A 113 16.16 -2.21 -20.24
C LYS A 113 15.83 -0.73 -20.51
N SER A 114 14.57 -0.34 -20.37
CA SER A 114 14.13 1.06 -20.56
C SER A 114 14.72 2.02 -19.51
N ASP A 115 14.91 1.55 -18.27
CA ASP A 115 15.49 2.37 -17.19
C ASP A 115 16.96 2.68 -17.48
N LEU A 116 17.70 1.69 -17.98
CA LEU A 116 19.09 1.85 -18.42
C LEU A 116 19.20 2.79 -19.63
N GLU A 117 18.31 2.65 -20.61
CA GLU A 117 18.28 3.53 -21.79
C GLU A 117 18.03 5.00 -21.41
N LYS A 118 17.11 5.26 -20.47
CA LYS A 118 16.86 6.62 -19.96
C LYS A 118 18.06 7.20 -19.22
N ALA A 119 18.72 6.40 -18.38
CA ALA A 119 19.87 6.85 -17.60
C ALA A 119 21.04 7.26 -18.50
N VAL A 120 21.29 6.53 -19.59
CA VAL A 120 22.33 6.88 -20.56
C VAL A 120 21.98 8.15 -21.34
N ARG A 121 20.72 8.30 -21.79
CA ARG A 121 20.26 9.51 -22.49
C ARG A 121 20.38 10.78 -21.63
N ALA A 122 20.19 10.68 -20.32
CA ALA A 122 20.29 11.81 -19.42
C ALA A 122 21.72 12.36 -19.25
N LEU A 123 22.75 11.71 -19.81
CA LEU A 123 24.13 12.21 -19.83
C LEU A 123 24.44 13.07 -21.06
N GLU A 124 23.50 13.17 -22.02
CA GLU A 124 23.67 13.93 -23.26
C GLU A 124 23.18 15.39 -23.16
N ASP A 125 22.66 15.80 -21.99
CA ASP A 125 22.26 17.18 -21.63
C ASP A 125 23.26 17.81 -20.63
#